data_AF-A0A9D4RJZ5-F1
#
_entry.id   AF-A0A9D4RJZ5-F1
#
_cell.length_a   1.000
_cell.length_b   1.000
_cell.length_c   1.000
_cell.angle_alpha   90.00
_cell.angle_beta   90.00
_cell.angle_gamma   90.00
#
_symmetry.space_group_name_H-M   'P 1'
#
loop_
_entity.id
_entity.type
_entity.pdbx_description
1 polymer ?
#
loop_
_entity_poly.entity_id
_entity_poly.type
_entity_poly.pdbx_seq_one_letter_code
_entity_poly.pdbx_strand_id
1 'polypeptide(L)' 'MRVCYYTNWSQYRPNGAKFTPENINPSLCSHIIYAFAKLDGNSLGAYEWNDQSTQWTEGM' A
#
# COMPACT_ATOMS: atom_id res chain seq x y z
N MET A 1 -8.62 18.57 -7.50
CA MET A 1 -8.33 17.11 -7.58
C MET A 1 -6.90 16.89 -7.13
N ARG A 2 -6.66 16.02 -6.14
CA ARG A 2 -5.32 15.69 -5.58
C ARG A 2 -5.15 14.18 -5.60
N VAL A 3 -4.14 13.68 -6.32
CA VAL A 3 -3.84 12.25 -6.46
C VAL A 3 -2.55 11.97 -5.71
N CYS A 4 -2.57 10.99 -4.82
CA CYS A 4 -1.43 10.62 -3.99
C CYS A 4 -1.05 9.18 -4.25
N TYR A 5 0.25 8.89 -4.27
CA TYR A 5 0.75 7.52 -4.34
C TYR A 5 1.09 7.03 -2.94
N TYR A 6 0.56 5.87 -2.57
CA TYR A 6 1.00 5.11 -1.41
C TYR A 6 1.96 4.02 -1.89
N THR A 7 3.09 3.85 -1.21
CA THR A 7 4.14 2.91 -1.62
C THR A 7 4.27 1.80 -0.60
N ASN A 8 3.92 0.56 -0.95
CA ASN A 8 3.87 -0.55 0.02
C ASN A 8 5.22 -0.85 0.70
N TRP A 9 6.35 -0.51 0.08
CA TRP A 9 7.68 -0.63 0.70
C TRP A 9 7.97 0.40 1.82
N SER A 10 7.13 1.43 2.01
CA SER A 10 7.32 2.40 3.10
C SER A 10 7.13 1.79 4.49
N GLN A 11 6.49 0.62 4.57
CA GLN A 11 6.38 -0.18 5.80
C GLN A 11 7.74 -0.59 6.39
N TYR A 12 8.78 -0.67 5.56
CA TYR A 12 10.11 -1.14 5.95
C TYR A 12 11.07 -0.01 6.35
N ARG A 13 10.64 1.26 6.28
CA ARG A 13 11.50 2.38 6.67
C ARG A 13 11.77 2.34 8.18
N PRO A 14 13.00 2.67 8.61
CA PRO A 14 13.36 2.62 10.02
C PRO A 14 12.70 3.75 10.82
N ASN A 15 12.50 3.51 12.11
CA ASN A 15 12.10 4.51 13.11
C ASN A 15 10.81 5.26 12.73
N GLY A 16 10.71 6.55 13.05
CA GLY A 16 9.54 7.39 12.78
C GLY A 16 9.27 7.68 11.31
N ALA A 17 10.02 7.09 10.37
CA ALA A 17 9.76 7.17 8.94
C ALA A 17 8.98 5.97 8.40
N LYS A 18 8.70 4.94 9.22
CA LYS A 18 7.77 3.86 8.88
C LYS A 18 6.40 4.46 8.58
N PHE A 19 5.82 4.07 7.45
CA PHE A 19 4.54 4.62 7.00
C PHE A 19 3.63 3.49 6.53
N THR A 20 2.48 3.37 7.17
CA THR A 20 1.41 2.40 6.91
C THR A 20 0.13 3.14 6.47
N PRO A 21 -0.89 2.43 5.92
CA PRO A 21 -2.13 3.05 5.47
C PRO A 21 -2.83 3.90 6.54
N GLU A 22 -2.74 3.51 7.83
CA GLU A 22 -3.35 4.23 8.96
C GLU A 22 -2.72 5.60 9.19
N ASN A 23 -1.53 5.86 8.64
CA ASN A 23 -0.89 7.17 8.71
C ASN A 23 -1.42 8.15 7.66
N ILE A 24 -2.22 7.70 6.70
CA ILE A 24 -2.78 8.56 5.65
C ILE A 24 -3.95 9.36 6.23
N ASN A 25 -3.84 10.69 6.19
CA ASN A 25 -4.98 11.56 6.48
C ASN A 25 -6.05 11.40 5.39
N PRO A 26 -7.27 10.93 5.72
CA PRO A 26 -8.32 10.65 4.72
C PRO A 26 -8.78 11.88 3.92
N SER A 27 -8.57 13.08 4.44
CA SER A 27 -8.96 14.35 3.80
C SER A 27 -7.84 14.99 2.96
N LEU A 28 -6.64 14.39 2.94
CA LEU A 28 -5.49 14.95 2.23
C LEU A 28 -5.61 14.78 0.71
N CYS A 29 -6.09 13.63 0.27
CA CYS A 29 -6.10 13.23 -1.14
C CYS A 29 -7.54 12.97 -1.59
N SER A 30 -7.83 13.26 -2.85
CA SER A 30 -9.11 12.84 -3.46
C SER A 30 -9.05 11.41 -3.99
N HIS A 31 -7.85 10.95 -4.36
CA HIS A 31 -7.60 9.61 -4.88
C HIS A 31 -6.25 9.15 -4.35
N ILE A 32 -6.17 7.87 -3.98
CA ILE A 32 -4.92 7.21 -3.59
C ILE A 32 -4.65 6.12 -4.63
N ILE A 33 -3.42 6.10 -5.14
CA ILE A 33 -2.91 5.05 -6.02
C ILE A 33 -1.99 4.17 -5.19
N TYR A 34 -2.34 2.89 -5.07
CA TYR A 34 -1.52 1.90 -4.40
C TYR A 34 -0.39 1.44 -5.33
N ALA A 35 0.85 1.69 -4.93
CA ALA A 35 2.05 1.37 -5.70
C ALA A 35 2.86 0.29 -4.96
N PHE A 36 3.09 -0.89 -5.54
CA PHE A 36 2.62 -1.38 -6.85
C PHE A 36 2.05 -2.79 -6.73
N ALA A 37 1.23 -3.18 -7.69
CA ALA A 37 1.00 -4.60 -7.97
C ALA A 37 2.18 -5.17 -8.77
N LYS A 38 2.27 -6.50 -8.88
CA LYS A 38 3.18 -7.18 -9.81
C LYS A 38 2.42 -7.88 -10.92
N LEU A 39 3.14 -8.21 -11.99
CA LEU A 39 2.70 -9.20 -12.96
C LEU A 39 3.27 -10.56 -12.57
N ASP A 40 2.40 -11.54 -12.43
CA ASP A 40 2.74 -12.96 -12.32
C ASP A 40 2.37 -13.64 -13.64
N GLY A 41 3.37 -13.76 -14.52
CA GLY A 41 3.15 -14.04 -15.94
C GLY A 41 2.32 -12.94 -16.60
N ASN A 42 1.12 -13.29 -17.06
CA ASN A 42 0.17 -12.37 -17.68
C ASN A 42 -1.00 -11.99 -16.76
N SER A 43 -0.91 -12.33 -15.47
CA SER A 43 -1.94 -12.05 -14.47
C SER A 43 -1.44 -11.01 -13.47
N LEU A 44 -2.37 -10.23 -12.90
CA LEU A 44 -2.06 -9.34 -11.79
C LEU A 44 -1.88 -10.14 -10.50
N GLY A 45 -0.86 -9.79 -9.72
CA GLY A 45 -0.59 -10.37 -8.40
C GLY A 45 -0.19 -9.32 -7.38
N ALA A 46 -0.26 -9.69 -6.10
CA ALA A 46 0.23 -8.89 -4.98
C ALA A 46 1.77 -8.79 -5.01
N TYR A 47 2.33 -7.61 -4.76
CA TYR A 47 3.78 -7.42 -4.81
C TYR A 47 4.42 -7.90 -3.52
N GLU A 48 3.97 -7.37 -2.37
CA GLU A 48 4.38 -7.79 -1.04
C GLU A 48 3.48 -8.90 -0.48
N TRP A 49 4.01 -9.61 0.51
CA TRP A 49 3.32 -10.72 1.18
C TRP A 49 2.11 -10.27 2.02
N ASN A 50 2.03 -8.99 2.39
CA ASN A 50 0.99 -8.40 3.22
C ASN A 50 0.15 -7.33 2.51
N ASP A 51 0.20 -7.25 1.17
CA ASP A 51 -0.67 -6.35 0.39
C ASP A 51 -2.14 -6.83 0.37
N GLN A 52 -2.41 -8.11 0.61
CA GLN A 52 -3.76 -8.68 0.55
C GLN A 52 -4.25 -9.16 1.92
N SER A 53 -5.54 -8.96 2.16
CA SER A 53 -6.22 -9.55 3.31
C SER A 53 -6.30 -11.07 3.14
N THR A 54 -5.99 -11.78 4.23
CA THR A 54 -6.17 -13.21 4.36
C THR A 54 -7.34 -13.49 5.31
N GLN A 55 -7.69 -14.77 5.51
CA GLN A 55 -8.69 -15.16 6.51
C GLN A 55 -8.29 -14.76 7.95
N TRP A 56 -7.01 -14.46 8.20
CA TRP A 56 -6.47 -14.28 9.56
C TRP A 56 -5.83 -12.90 9.79
N THR A 57 -5.62 -12.13 8.73
CA THR A 57 -4.93 -10.83 8.78
C THR A 57 -5.52 -9.86 7.75
N GLU A 58 -5.72 -8.61 8.16
CA GLU A 58 -6.03 -7.50 7.26
C GLU A 58 -4.77 -7.12 6.47
N GLY A 59 -4.90 -6.97 5.16
CA GLY A 59 -3.82 -6.48 4.30
C GLY A 59 -3.62 -4.98 4.46
N MET A 60 -2.49 -4.48 3.97
CA MET A 60 -2.22 -3.05 3.88
C MET A 60 -3.01 -2.36 2.77
#